data_AF-A0AB34FE58-F1
#
_entry.id   AF-A0AB34FE58-F1
#
_cell.length_a   1.000
_cell.length_b   1.000
_cell.length_c   1.000
_cell.angle_alpha   90.00
_cell.angle_beta   90.00
_cell.angle_gamma   90.00
#
_symmetry.space_group_name_H-M   'P 1'
#
loop_
_entity.id
_entity.type
_entity.pdbx_description
1 polymer ?
#
loop_
_entity_poly.entity_id
_entity_poly.type
_entity_poly.pdbx_seq_one_letter_code
_entity_poly.pdbx_strand_id
1 'polypeptide(L)'
;MKNSFATLCALALAGCSVASPTIRRQASGAQNVVYWGQNGGGTVENNDLGAYCQAGQGIDVVVLAFLYQYGNGGNIPSGTIGQSCYISTSGEGQNCDNVTKSVAACQAAGVKIVLSLGGATSSYSLQSQEQAEQIGQYLWDSYGNSGNTSVARPFGDNHVNGWDFDIEVNGGSSKYYKYLIAKLRSNFASDSGNTYLITGAPQCPIPEPNMGEIIETSQFDEIYVQFYNNNNYTVPCALPINGNAPFNYNNWTAFISNTPSKNAKIFIGLASIINEYKSDAHFGGIMMWSAGFSDSNVTRLKLDARINTAHQFYSMSRSHPLEFHAPGWHDEGRTPVVDGKYYDRATGEVRLAADGDHQEYLGPPAVDIIVRSQHIDTVQCAYRAARAFPMEALLSHIMKVVKERRLELDSVMATTFSIRIILCHVLTPDEFNEIALDMANGLWDETDSHTRG
;
A
#
# COMPACT_ATOMS: atom_id res chain seq x y z
N MET A 1 60.85 52.65 5.04
CA MET A 1 60.19 52.05 6.22
C MET A 1 58.70 52.36 6.16
N LYS A 2 57.85 51.34 6.40
CA LYS A 2 56.37 51.26 6.30
C LYS A 2 55.82 50.63 5.00
N ASN A 3 55.72 49.28 5.01
CA ASN A 3 54.50 48.45 4.99
C ASN A 3 53.27 49.05 4.24
N SER A 4 52.49 48.34 3.40
CA SER A 4 52.16 46.90 3.33
C SER A 4 51.63 46.51 1.94
N PHE A 5 51.74 45.22 1.62
CA PHE A 5 51.13 44.52 0.49
C PHE A 5 49.60 44.64 0.46
N ALA A 6 49.03 44.86 -0.73
CA ALA A 6 47.61 44.72 -1.02
C ALA A 6 47.33 43.31 -1.53
N THR A 7 46.53 42.55 -0.78
CA THR A 7 46.04 41.22 -1.16
C THR A 7 44.72 41.39 -1.94
N LEU A 8 44.69 40.95 -3.20
CA LEU A 8 43.46 40.78 -3.96
C LEU A 8 42.70 39.55 -3.44
N CYS A 9 41.49 39.74 -2.90
CA CYS A 9 40.52 38.67 -2.71
C CYS A 9 39.74 38.46 -4.01
N ALA A 10 39.93 37.32 -4.67
CA ALA A 10 39.02 36.80 -5.67
C ALA A 10 37.81 36.17 -4.96
N LEU A 11 36.61 36.74 -5.14
CA LEU A 11 35.37 36.07 -4.74
C LEU A 11 35.04 34.95 -5.73
N ALA A 12 35.12 33.71 -5.27
CA ALA A 12 34.55 32.57 -5.95
C ALA A 12 33.02 32.61 -5.82
N LEU A 13 32.31 32.64 -6.95
CA LEU A 13 30.88 32.41 -7.03
C LEU A 13 30.61 30.91 -6.78
N ALA A 14 30.35 30.54 -5.53
CA ALA A 14 29.77 29.25 -5.21
C ALA A 14 28.29 29.27 -5.62
N GLY A 15 27.96 28.60 -6.72
CA GLY A 15 26.58 28.35 -7.11
C GLY A 15 25.94 27.43 -6.07
N CYS A 16 25.02 27.96 -5.27
CA CYS A 16 24.13 27.15 -4.44
C CYS A 16 23.17 26.40 -5.37
N SER A 17 23.52 25.17 -5.73
CA SER A 17 22.55 24.18 -6.19
C SER A 17 21.57 23.93 -5.05
N VAL A 18 20.39 24.55 -5.12
CA VAL A 18 19.22 24.21 -4.31
C VAL A 18 18.89 22.75 -4.62
N ALA A 19 19.31 21.84 -3.75
CA ALA A 19 18.80 20.49 -3.74
C ALA A 19 17.29 20.58 -3.49
N SER A 20 16.50 20.13 -4.47
CA SER A 20 15.08 19.86 -4.24
C SER A 20 14.97 19.00 -2.97
N PRO A 21 14.07 19.32 -2.02
CA PRO A 21 13.87 18.45 -0.89
C PRO A 21 13.35 17.12 -1.43
N THR A 22 14.20 16.09 -1.40
CA THR A 22 13.72 14.71 -1.48
C THR A 22 12.79 14.56 -0.29
N ILE A 23 11.48 14.44 -0.56
CA ILE A 23 10.52 13.97 0.43
C ILE A 23 11.08 12.63 0.88
N ARG A 24 11.69 12.59 2.07
CA ARG A 24 12.10 11.34 2.68
C ARG A 24 10.83 10.53 2.85
N ARG A 25 10.68 9.46 2.06
CA ARG A 25 9.76 8.36 2.36
C ARG A 25 9.94 8.00 3.83
N GLN A 26 8.82 7.88 4.53
CA GLN A 26 8.75 7.57 5.96
C GLN A 26 9.73 6.45 6.32
N ALA A 27 10.68 6.72 7.21
CA ALA A 27 11.43 5.66 7.88
C ALA A 27 10.66 5.21 9.13
N SER A 28 10.57 3.89 9.31
CA SER A 28 9.84 3.09 10.31
C SER A 28 8.36 3.45 10.50
N GLY A 29 7.51 2.93 9.61
CA GLY A 29 6.05 2.92 9.70
C GLY A 29 5.46 1.74 8.92
N ALA A 30 4.15 1.57 8.98
CA ALA A 30 3.40 0.59 8.19
C ALA A 30 3.54 0.87 6.69
N GLN A 31 3.77 -0.16 5.89
CA GLN A 31 3.96 -0.07 4.43
C GLN A 31 2.70 -0.51 3.67
N ASN A 32 2.50 0.04 2.47
CA ASN A 32 1.49 -0.45 1.53
C ASN A 32 2.14 -1.31 0.43
N VAL A 33 1.71 -2.57 0.34
CA VAL A 33 2.17 -3.57 -0.61
C VAL A 33 1.04 -3.88 -1.59
N VAL A 34 1.33 -3.91 -2.89
CA VAL A 34 0.34 -4.27 -3.91
C VAL A 34 0.88 -5.37 -4.82
N TYR A 35 0.06 -6.36 -5.12
CA TYR A 35 0.35 -7.31 -6.19
C TYR A 35 -0.10 -6.73 -7.53
N TRP A 36 0.78 -6.77 -8.53
CA TRP A 36 0.46 -6.31 -9.88
C TRP A 36 0.78 -7.41 -10.90
N GLY A 37 -0.20 -7.66 -11.76
CA GLY A 37 0.03 -8.26 -13.06
C GLY A 37 -1.03 -9.24 -13.54
N GLN A 38 -2.03 -9.58 -12.72
CA GLN A 38 -2.94 -10.71 -13.00
C GLN A 38 -4.43 -10.35 -13.02
N ASN A 39 -4.80 -9.06 -12.91
CA ASN A 39 -6.21 -8.65 -12.81
C ASN A 39 -6.93 -9.38 -11.66
N GLY A 40 -6.31 -9.38 -10.48
CA GLY A 40 -6.80 -10.07 -9.29
C GLY A 40 -8.13 -9.54 -8.76
N GLY A 41 -8.88 -10.42 -8.07
CA GLY A 41 -10.08 -10.04 -7.31
C GLY A 41 -11.24 -9.47 -8.14
N GLY A 42 -11.28 -9.72 -9.45
CA GLY A 42 -12.32 -9.22 -10.34
C GLY A 42 -12.13 -7.76 -10.80
N THR A 43 -10.93 -7.20 -10.61
CA THR A 43 -10.59 -5.85 -11.05
C THR A 43 -9.66 -5.87 -12.27
N VAL A 44 -9.77 -4.86 -13.14
CA VAL A 44 -8.83 -4.67 -14.25
C VAL A 44 -7.76 -3.70 -13.81
N GLU A 45 -6.51 -4.16 -13.85
CA GLU A 45 -5.34 -3.35 -13.53
C GLU A 45 -4.98 -2.42 -14.70
N ASN A 46 -4.45 -1.25 -14.37
CA ASN A 46 -3.65 -0.47 -15.30
C ASN A 46 -2.44 -1.29 -15.73
N ASN A 47 -2.38 -1.62 -17.01
CA ASN A 47 -1.28 -2.42 -17.56
C ASN A 47 0.05 -1.62 -17.67
N ASP A 48 0.04 -0.31 -17.36
CA ASP A 48 1.27 0.44 -17.12
C ASP A 48 1.65 0.38 -15.64
N LEU A 49 2.58 -0.53 -15.31
CA LEU A 49 3.19 -0.67 -13.98
C LEU A 49 3.71 0.68 -13.43
N GLY A 50 4.18 1.58 -14.29
CA GLY A 50 4.75 2.86 -13.87
C GLY A 50 3.74 3.77 -13.17
N ALA A 51 2.44 3.59 -13.42
CA ALA A 51 1.38 4.38 -12.81
C ALA A 51 1.31 4.21 -11.28
N TYR A 52 1.55 2.99 -10.78
CA TYR A 52 1.53 2.68 -9.34
C TYR A 52 2.74 3.20 -8.58
N CYS A 53 3.76 3.62 -9.30
CA CYS A 53 5.01 4.07 -8.72
C CYS A 53 5.19 5.59 -8.72
N GLN A 54 4.20 6.32 -9.22
CA GLN A 54 4.23 7.77 -9.22
C GLN A 54 4.19 8.34 -7.80
N ALA A 55 4.78 9.53 -7.63
CA ALA A 55 4.69 10.25 -6.37
C ALA A 55 3.22 10.47 -5.98
N GLY A 56 2.88 10.23 -4.70
CA GLY A 56 1.52 10.39 -4.18
C GLY A 56 0.63 9.15 -4.28
N GLN A 57 1.07 8.05 -4.91
CA GLN A 57 0.31 6.78 -4.91
C GLN A 57 0.30 6.09 -3.54
N GLY A 58 1.25 6.41 -2.66
CA GLY A 58 1.33 5.83 -1.32
C GLY A 58 1.71 4.34 -1.31
N ILE A 59 2.18 3.79 -2.43
CA ILE A 59 2.59 2.39 -2.57
C ILE A 59 4.08 2.26 -2.23
N ASP A 60 4.43 1.42 -1.27
CA ASP A 60 5.82 1.23 -0.84
C ASP A 60 6.50 0.09 -1.58
N VAL A 61 5.76 -1.00 -1.83
CA VAL A 61 6.23 -2.23 -2.47
C VAL A 61 5.25 -2.65 -3.56
N VAL A 62 5.77 -2.97 -4.74
CA VAL A 62 5.01 -3.67 -5.79
C VAL A 62 5.55 -5.08 -5.93
N VAL A 63 4.66 -6.05 -5.83
CA VAL A 63 4.94 -7.47 -6.02
C VAL A 63 4.53 -7.86 -7.45
N LEU A 64 5.50 -8.26 -8.27
CA LEU A 64 5.31 -8.62 -9.67
C LEU A 64 4.82 -10.08 -9.78
N ALA A 65 3.60 -10.25 -10.29
CA ALA A 65 2.91 -11.51 -10.38
C ALA A 65 2.78 -11.99 -11.85
N PHE A 66 3.23 -13.19 -12.25
CA PHE A 66 3.98 -14.22 -11.51
C PHE A 66 4.96 -15.01 -12.39
N LEU A 67 5.99 -15.58 -11.74
CA LEU A 67 6.68 -16.78 -12.21
C LEU A 67 5.96 -18.02 -11.67
N TYR A 68 5.06 -18.60 -12.46
CA TYR A 68 4.14 -19.66 -12.02
C TYR A 68 4.50 -21.07 -12.54
N GLN A 69 5.64 -21.25 -13.21
CA GLN A 69 6.04 -22.56 -13.74
C GLN A 69 7.53 -22.85 -13.48
N TYR A 70 7.81 -23.89 -12.68
CA TYR A 70 9.16 -24.39 -12.39
C TYR A 70 9.15 -25.78 -11.71
N GLY A 71 10.30 -26.46 -11.74
CA GLY A 71 10.61 -27.71 -11.03
C GLY A 71 9.95 -28.98 -11.57
N ASN A 72 8.83 -28.88 -12.30
CA ASN A 72 8.21 -30.00 -13.01
C ASN A 72 8.78 -30.15 -14.43
N GLY A 73 10.01 -30.69 -14.55
CA GLY A 73 10.66 -30.93 -15.85
C GLY A 73 11.50 -29.77 -16.39
N GLY A 74 11.67 -28.69 -15.61
CA GLY A 74 12.58 -27.58 -15.91
C GLY A 74 12.88 -26.73 -14.68
N ASN A 75 14.14 -26.33 -14.49
CA ASN A 75 14.60 -25.60 -13.31
C ASN A 75 14.72 -24.09 -13.53
N ILE A 76 14.15 -23.58 -14.61
CA ILE A 76 14.10 -22.16 -14.94
C ILE A 76 12.68 -21.65 -14.66
N PRO A 77 12.51 -20.79 -13.65
CA PRO A 77 11.23 -20.12 -13.39
C PRO A 77 10.74 -19.31 -14.59
N SER A 78 9.50 -19.58 -14.97
CA SER A 78 8.83 -19.02 -16.15
C SER A 78 7.39 -18.65 -15.83
N GLY A 79 6.77 -17.82 -16.67
CA GLY A 79 5.43 -17.32 -16.41
C GLY A 79 5.11 -16.05 -17.19
N THR A 80 4.19 -15.25 -16.66
CA THR A 80 3.79 -13.97 -17.26
C THR A 80 3.73 -12.92 -16.16
N ILE A 81 4.42 -11.81 -16.36
CA ILE A 81 4.41 -10.64 -15.49
C ILE A 81 3.57 -9.55 -16.16
N GLY A 82 2.52 -9.09 -15.50
CA GLY A 82 1.54 -8.22 -16.17
C GLY A 82 0.73 -8.96 -17.22
N GLN A 83 0.11 -8.21 -18.12
CA GLN A 83 -0.67 -8.80 -19.22
C GLN A 83 0.17 -9.06 -20.49
N SER A 84 1.47 -8.74 -20.47
CA SER A 84 2.28 -8.73 -21.70
C SER A 84 3.71 -9.25 -21.60
N CYS A 85 4.38 -9.19 -20.44
CA CYS A 85 5.77 -9.67 -20.34
C CYS A 85 5.77 -11.18 -20.08
N TYR A 86 6.08 -11.94 -21.12
CA TYR A 86 6.15 -13.41 -21.05
C TYR A 86 7.59 -13.86 -20.81
N ILE A 87 7.79 -14.72 -19.81
CA ILE A 87 9.08 -15.34 -19.50
C ILE A 87 9.01 -16.80 -19.95
N SER A 88 9.84 -17.17 -20.93
CA SER A 88 9.86 -18.53 -21.46
C SER A 88 10.46 -19.53 -20.47
N THR A 89 10.32 -20.83 -20.76
CA THR A 89 10.99 -21.90 -20.00
C THR A 89 12.51 -21.95 -20.17
N SER A 90 13.07 -21.15 -21.08
CA SER A 90 14.52 -20.88 -21.15
C SER A 90 14.92 -19.60 -20.40
N GLY A 91 13.94 -18.89 -19.82
CA GLY A 91 14.10 -17.65 -19.06
C GLY A 91 14.18 -16.38 -19.89
N GLU A 92 13.99 -16.49 -21.21
CA GLU A 92 14.00 -15.33 -22.10
C GLU A 92 12.72 -14.52 -21.94
N GLY A 93 12.88 -13.19 -21.77
CA GLY A 93 11.77 -12.26 -21.72
C GLY A 93 11.26 -11.91 -23.12
N GLN A 94 9.94 -11.89 -23.29
CA GLN A 94 9.26 -11.47 -24.51
C GLN A 94 8.28 -10.36 -24.18
N ASN A 95 8.37 -9.23 -24.90
CA ASN A 95 7.55 -8.04 -24.67
C ASN A 95 7.67 -7.45 -23.24
N CYS A 96 8.88 -7.53 -22.67
CA CYS A 96 9.17 -7.07 -21.30
C CYS A 96 9.71 -5.64 -21.23
N ASP A 97 9.85 -4.94 -22.36
CA ASP A 97 10.46 -3.60 -22.42
C ASP A 97 9.72 -2.56 -21.54
N ASN A 98 8.39 -2.60 -21.54
CA ASN A 98 7.59 -1.67 -20.74
C ASN A 98 7.74 -1.97 -19.24
N VAL A 99 7.64 -3.25 -18.84
CA VAL A 99 7.88 -3.67 -17.45
C VAL A 99 9.29 -3.28 -17.01
N THR A 100 10.29 -3.50 -17.85
CA THR A 100 11.69 -3.13 -17.62
C THR A 100 11.85 -1.64 -17.34
N LYS A 101 11.25 -0.77 -18.17
CA LYS A 101 11.29 0.68 -17.96
C LYS A 101 10.57 1.08 -16.67
N SER A 102 9.42 0.48 -16.39
CA SER A 102 8.63 0.79 -15.20
C SER A 102 9.33 0.34 -13.93
N VAL A 103 9.99 -0.83 -13.90
CA VAL A 103 10.82 -1.27 -12.77
C VAL A 103 11.88 -0.22 -12.42
N ALA A 104 12.63 0.26 -13.40
CA ALA A 104 13.63 1.31 -13.19
C ALA A 104 13.00 2.61 -12.64
N ALA A 105 11.86 3.04 -13.21
CA ALA A 105 11.15 4.23 -12.76
C ALA A 105 10.62 4.08 -11.32
N CYS A 106 10.10 2.90 -10.98
CA CYS A 106 9.60 2.59 -9.64
C CYS A 106 10.72 2.67 -8.59
N GLN A 107 11.85 2.04 -8.88
CA GLN A 107 13.01 2.06 -7.99
C GLN A 107 13.58 3.47 -7.84
N ALA A 108 13.61 4.26 -8.91
CA ALA A 108 13.99 5.68 -8.85
C ALA A 108 13.03 6.53 -8.00
N ALA A 109 11.75 6.15 -7.93
CA ALA A 109 10.75 6.73 -7.04
C ALA A 109 10.80 6.18 -5.60
N GLY A 110 11.73 5.26 -5.32
CA GLY A 110 11.93 4.62 -4.02
C GLY A 110 10.97 3.47 -3.72
N VAL A 111 10.16 3.02 -4.69
CA VAL A 111 9.27 1.85 -4.60
C VAL A 111 10.10 0.58 -4.73
N LYS A 112 9.93 -0.34 -3.79
CA LYS A 112 10.59 -1.66 -3.88
C LYS A 112 9.83 -2.54 -4.86
N ILE A 113 10.56 -3.24 -5.72
CA ILE A 113 10.03 -4.23 -6.65
C ILE A 113 10.39 -5.62 -6.15
N VAL A 114 9.39 -6.45 -5.84
CA VAL A 114 9.58 -7.83 -5.39
C VAL A 114 9.01 -8.76 -6.45
N LEU A 115 9.71 -9.83 -6.81
CA LEU A 115 9.27 -10.79 -7.84
C LEU A 115 8.61 -12.01 -7.22
N SER A 116 7.37 -12.30 -7.59
CA SER A 116 6.61 -13.39 -7.00
C SER A 116 6.69 -14.69 -7.75
N LEU A 117 6.94 -15.76 -7.00
CA LEU A 117 6.88 -17.15 -7.44
C LEU A 117 5.58 -17.79 -6.97
N GLY A 118 4.95 -18.56 -7.85
CA GLY A 118 3.79 -19.37 -7.52
C GLY A 118 2.48 -18.84 -8.10
N GLY A 119 1.56 -18.40 -7.24
CA GLY A 119 0.18 -18.04 -7.54
C GLY A 119 -0.74 -19.27 -7.64
N ALA A 120 -2.03 -19.04 -7.92
CA ALA A 120 -3.08 -20.06 -7.88
C ALA A 120 -2.96 -21.24 -8.87
N THR A 121 -1.95 -21.27 -9.74
CA THR A 121 -1.75 -22.39 -10.69
C THR A 121 -1.00 -23.56 -10.04
N SER A 122 -1.20 -24.79 -10.51
CA SER A 122 -0.52 -25.98 -9.99
C SER A 122 0.75 -26.37 -10.77
N SER A 123 1.40 -25.42 -11.46
CA SER A 123 2.48 -25.71 -12.42
C SER A 123 3.89 -25.64 -11.83
N TYR A 124 4.01 -25.58 -10.52
CA TYR A 124 5.28 -25.55 -9.79
C TYR A 124 5.34 -26.61 -8.70
N SER A 125 6.51 -27.22 -8.53
CA SER A 125 6.81 -28.09 -7.38
C SER A 125 8.33 -28.23 -7.23
N LEU A 126 8.80 -28.67 -6.06
CA LEU A 126 10.21 -28.97 -5.82
C LEU A 126 10.35 -30.43 -5.41
N GLN A 127 11.31 -31.13 -6.01
CA GLN A 127 11.47 -32.59 -5.85
C GLN A 127 12.75 -32.97 -5.10
N SER A 128 13.75 -32.08 -5.03
CA SER A 128 14.99 -32.31 -4.30
C SER A 128 15.63 -31.01 -3.80
N GLN A 129 16.60 -31.15 -2.89
CA GLN A 129 17.41 -30.03 -2.42
C GLN A 129 18.22 -29.42 -3.57
N GLU A 130 18.86 -30.25 -4.39
CA GLU A 130 19.70 -29.81 -5.51
C GLU A 130 18.89 -29.00 -6.52
N GLN A 131 17.67 -29.45 -6.84
CA GLN A 131 16.76 -28.71 -7.71
C GLN A 131 16.38 -27.35 -7.11
N ALA A 132 16.02 -27.31 -5.82
CA ALA A 132 15.66 -26.08 -5.13
C ALA A 132 16.83 -25.08 -5.11
N GLU A 133 18.05 -25.56 -4.88
CA GLU A 133 19.27 -24.76 -4.92
C GLU A 133 19.59 -24.24 -6.34
N GLN A 134 19.40 -25.06 -7.38
CA GLN A 134 19.59 -24.64 -8.78
C GLN A 134 18.61 -23.53 -9.17
N ILE A 135 17.34 -23.68 -8.80
CA ILE A 135 16.31 -22.66 -9.05
C ILE A 135 16.65 -21.37 -8.30
N GLY A 136 17.02 -21.47 -7.01
CA GLY A 136 17.42 -20.32 -6.20
C GLY A 136 18.63 -19.58 -6.78
N GLN A 137 19.61 -20.32 -7.31
CA GLN A 137 20.75 -19.71 -7.99
C GLN A 137 20.33 -19.01 -9.29
N TYR A 138 19.49 -19.66 -10.11
CA TYR A 138 19.02 -19.07 -11.36
C TYR A 138 18.25 -17.75 -11.12
N LEU A 139 17.38 -17.72 -10.10
CA LEU A 139 16.65 -16.51 -9.71
C LEU A 139 17.59 -15.35 -9.34
N TRP A 140 18.64 -15.64 -8.56
CA TRP A 140 19.66 -14.65 -8.24
C TRP A 140 20.42 -14.17 -9.48
N ASP A 141 20.87 -15.11 -10.32
CA ASP A 141 21.66 -14.80 -11.50
C ASP A 141 20.86 -13.96 -12.52
N SER A 142 19.57 -14.26 -12.69
CA SER A 142 18.68 -13.62 -13.67
C SER A 142 18.08 -12.30 -13.20
N TYR A 143 17.69 -12.20 -11.92
CA TYR A 143 16.93 -11.06 -11.40
C TYR A 143 17.64 -10.29 -10.28
N GLY A 144 18.71 -10.82 -9.69
CA GLY A 144 19.54 -10.12 -8.71
C GLY A 144 20.65 -9.30 -9.37
N ASN A 145 21.40 -8.56 -8.55
CA ASN A 145 22.61 -7.84 -8.96
C ASN A 145 23.84 -8.76 -8.90
N SER A 146 23.76 -9.91 -9.55
CA SER A 146 24.77 -10.97 -9.52
C SER A 146 26.03 -10.65 -10.34
N GLY A 147 25.95 -9.67 -11.25
CA GLY A 147 26.94 -9.43 -12.30
C GLY A 147 26.98 -10.52 -13.39
N ASN A 148 26.05 -11.48 -13.35
CA ASN A 148 25.99 -12.57 -14.32
C ASN A 148 25.37 -12.09 -15.64
N THR A 149 26.06 -12.33 -16.75
CA THR A 149 25.60 -12.00 -18.11
C THR A 149 25.37 -13.24 -18.99
N SER A 150 25.51 -14.44 -18.43
CA SER A 150 25.40 -15.72 -19.13
C SER A 150 24.01 -16.33 -19.05
N VAL A 151 23.16 -15.83 -18.14
CA VAL A 151 21.74 -16.21 -18.03
C VAL A 151 20.86 -15.12 -18.64
N ALA A 152 19.67 -15.51 -19.10
CA ALA A 152 18.68 -14.57 -19.58
C ALA A 152 18.26 -13.61 -18.45
N ARG A 153 18.11 -12.32 -18.78
CA ARG A 153 17.71 -11.26 -17.86
C ARG A 153 16.49 -10.52 -18.40
N PRO A 154 15.26 -10.96 -18.08
CA PRO A 154 14.05 -10.38 -18.67
C PRO A 154 13.82 -8.90 -18.39
N PHE A 155 14.41 -8.37 -17.31
CA PHE A 155 14.34 -6.95 -16.94
C PHE A 155 15.64 -6.19 -17.26
N GLY A 156 16.48 -6.73 -18.15
CA GLY A 156 17.75 -6.16 -18.52
C GLY A 156 18.69 -5.96 -17.32
N ASP A 157 19.25 -4.76 -17.20
CA ASP A 157 20.20 -4.41 -16.14
C ASP A 157 19.53 -4.12 -14.79
N ASN A 158 18.20 -4.03 -14.74
CA ASN A 158 17.51 -3.88 -13.48
C ASN A 158 17.66 -5.15 -12.62
N HIS A 159 17.66 -4.96 -11.31
CA HIS A 159 17.60 -6.04 -10.33
C HIS A 159 16.44 -5.80 -9.39
N VAL A 160 15.74 -6.86 -8.99
CA VAL A 160 14.62 -6.78 -8.06
C VAL A 160 15.12 -6.54 -6.64
N ASN A 161 14.27 -5.97 -5.79
CA ASN A 161 14.54 -5.76 -4.37
C ASN A 161 14.22 -6.99 -3.51
N GLY A 162 13.73 -8.08 -4.10
CA GLY A 162 13.44 -9.31 -3.37
C GLY A 162 12.63 -10.33 -4.15
N TRP A 163 12.34 -11.44 -3.48
CA TRP A 163 11.54 -12.54 -4.00
C TRP A 163 10.39 -12.85 -3.04
N ASP A 164 9.19 -12.94 -3.61
CA ASP A 164 7.98 -13.35 -2.91
C ASP A 164 7.65 -14.81 -3.22
N PHE A 165 7.16 -15.51 -2.21
CA PHE A 165 6.71 -16.90 -2.31
C PHE A 165 5.21 -16.94 -2.06
N ASP A 166 4.42 -16.97 -3.12
CA ASP A 166 2.97 -17.11 -3.08
C ASP A 166 2.61 -18.55 -3.45
N ILE A 167 2.91 -19.48 -2.54
CA ILE A 167 2.78 -20.92 -2.80
C ILE A 167 1.39 -21.34 -2.36
N GLU A 168 0.47 -21.48 -3.31
CA GLU A 168 -0.92 -21.85 -3.05
C GLU A 168 -1.22 -23.33 -3.34
N VAL A 169 -0.29 -24.02 -4.03
CA VAL A 169 -0.36 -25.45 -4.32
C VAL A 169 1.02 -26.09 -4.13
N ASN A 170 1.18 -26.95 -3.12
CA ASN A 170 2.48 -27.56 -2.82
C ASN A 170 2.67 -29.00 -3.33
N GLY A 171 1.69 -29.57 -4.07
CA GLY A 171 1.80 -30.89 -4.69
C GLY A 171 2.16 -32.04 -3.74
N GLY A 172 1.97 -31.85 -2.42
CA GLY A 172 2.29 -32.82 -1.38
C GLY A 172 3.64 -32.64 -0.67
N SER A 173 4.45 -31.60 -0.96
CA SER A 173 5.60 -31.28 -0.10
C SER A 173 6.14 -29.86 -0.25
N SER A 174 6.30 -29.17 0.89
CA SER A 174 6.90 -27.84 0.98
C SER A 174 8.34 -27.85 1.49
N LYS A 175 8.82 -29.00 1.99
CA LYS A 175 10.12 -29.22 2.65
C LYS A 175 11.36 -28.74 1.90
N TYR A 176 11.30 -28.60 0.57
CA TYR A 176 12.45 -28.22 -0.25
C TYR A 176 12.58 -26.70 -0.46
N TYR A 177 11.52 -25.91 -0.21
CA TYR A 177 11.57 -24.46 -0.39
C TYR A 177 12.60 -23.79 0.53
N LYS A 178 12.88 -24.37 1.70
CA LYS A 178 13.94 -23.89 2.59
C LYS A 178 15.31 -23.83 1.93
N TYR A 179 15.63 -24.75 1.02
CA TYR A 179 16.91 -24.77 0.32
C TYR A 179 16.98 -23.72 -0.78
N LEU A 180 15.87 -23.47 -1.46
CA LEU A 180 15.75 -22.38 -2.43
C LEU A 180 15.93 -21.02 -1.73
N ILE A 181 15.19 -20.79 -0.64
CA ILE A 181 15.27 -19.54 0.15
C ILE A 181 16.68 -19.38 0.75
N ALA A 182 17.25 -20.44 1.31
CA ALA A 182 18.62 -20.40 1.84
C ALA A 182 19.64 -20.07 0.74
N LYS A 183 19.47 -20.57 -0.49
CA LYS A 183 20.33 -20.23 -1.62
C LYS A 183 20.26 -18.73 -1.96
N LEU A 184 19.05 -18.19 -2.11
CA LEU A 184 18.86 -16.75 -2.35
C LEU A 184 19.52 -15.92 -1.26
N ARG A 185 19.24 -16.21 0.02
CA ARG A 185 19.85 -15.49 1.14
C ARG A 185 21.38 -15.58 1.16
N SER A 186 21.95 -16.74 0.81
CA SER A 186 23.40 -16.89 0.73
C SER A 186 24.03 -15.99 -0.35
N ASN A 187 23.30 -15.72 -1.43
CA ASN A 187 23.75 -14.85 -2.50
C ASN A 187 23.66 -13.36 -2.15
N PHE A 188 22.78 -12.94 -1.24
CA PHE A 188 22.68 -11.53 -0.82
C PHE A 188 23.99 -11.00 -0.24
N ALA A 189 24.76 -11.86 0.43
CA ALA A 189 26.07 -11.51 0.98
C ALA A 189 27.10 -11.12 -0.11
N SER A 190 26.89 -11.55 -1.36
CA SER A 190 27.76 -11.16 -2.49
C SER A 190 27.52 -9.72 -2.97
N ASP A 191 26.41 -9.10 -2.56
CA ASP A 191 26.04 -7.73 -2.91
C ASP A 191 25.63 -6.91 -1.68
N SER A 192 26.58 -6.78 -0.76
CA SER A 192 26.38 -6.04 0.52
C SER A 192 26.00 -4.56 0.39
N GLY A 193 26.08 -3.99 -0.82
CA GLY A 193 25.63 -2.63 -1.11
C GLY A 193 24.11 -2.50 -1.23
N ASN A 194 23.40 -3.62 -1.36
CA ASN A 194 21.94 -3.68 -1.50
C ASN A 194 21.31 -4.50 -0.39
N THR A 195 20.04 -4.21 -0.11
CA THR A 195 19.21 -4.99 0.81
C THR A 195 18.11 -5.67 0.03
N TYR A 196 17.99 -6.98 0.22
CA TYR A 196 17.03 -7.84 -0.48
C TYR A 196 16.00 -8.40 0.50
N LEU A 197 14.77 -8.57 0.03
CA LEU A 197 13.66 -9.15 0.78
C LEU A 197 13.38 -10.60 0.37
N ILE A 198 13.06 -11.45 1.33
CA ILE A 198 12.32 -12.68 1.13
C ILE A 198 10.94 -12.49 1.76
N THR A 199 9.90 -12.55 0.94
CA THR A 199 8.52 -12.35 1.39
C THR A 199 7.67 -13.58 1.09
N GLY A 200 6.53 -13.73 1.75
CA GLY A 200 5.63 -14.86 1.51
C GLY A 200 4.17 -14.49 1.69
N ALA A 201 3.28 -15.14 0.95
CA ALA A 201 1.86 -14.85 0.94
C ALA A 201 0.99 -16.05 1.41
N PRO A 202 1.15 -16.51 2.66
CA PRO A 202 0.34 -17.62 3.17
C PRO A 202 -1.14 -17.25 3.23
N GLN A 203 -2.01 -18.25 3.08
CA GLN A 203 -3.41 -18.09 3.48
C GLN A 203 -3.52 -17.96 4.99
N CYS A 204 -4.60 -17.40 5.54
CA CYS A 204 -4.72 -17.22 6.99
C CYS A 204 -4.90 -18.48 7.86
N PRO A 205 -5.30 -19.69 7.39
CA PRO A 205 -5.52 -20.83 8.29
C PRO A 205 -4.22 -21.25 9.00
N ILE A 206 -4.32 -21.66 10.26
CA ILE A 206 -3.20 -22.25 11.02
C ILE A 206 -3.63 -23.64 11.53
N PRO A 207 -2.92 -24.73 11.21
CA PRO A 207 -1.72 -24.79 10.37
C PRO A 207 -2.01 -24.42 8.91
N GLU A 208 -1.10 -23.65 8.31
CA GLU A 208 -1.23 -23.20 6.92
C GLU A 208 -0.79 -24.35 5.98
N PRO A 209 -1.64 -24.74 5.01
CA PRO A 209 -1.48 -25.98 4.25
C PRO A 209 -0.28 -26.03 3.28
N ASN A 210 0.19 -24.87 2.80
CA ASN A 210 1.14 -24.79 1.69
C ASN A 210 2.48 -24.19 2.11
N MET A 211 2.44 -23.06 2.79
CA MET A 211 3.57 -22.28 3.27
C MET A 211 3.90 -22.52 4.74
N GLY A 212 3.03 -23.16 5.54
CA GLY A 212 3.29 -23.41 6.96
C GLY A 212 4.68 -24.00 7.23
N GLU A 213 5.01 -25.13 6.60
CA GLU A 213 6.34 -25.77 6.71
C GLU A 213 7.47 -24.87 6.16
N ILE A 214 7.20 -24.08 5.12
CA ILE A 214 8.20 -23.17 4.53
C ILE A 214 8.58 -22.09 5.54
N ILE A 215 7.59 -21.49 6.21
CA ILE A 215 7.77 -20.43 7.22
C ILE A 215 8.45 -20.99 8.47
N GLU A 216 8.11 -22.21 8.90
CA GLU A 216 8.76 -22.87 10.04
C GLU A 216 10.26 -23.13 9.82
N THR A 217 10.68 -23.32 8.57
CA THR A 217 12.03 -23.77 8.23
C THR A 217 12.89 -22.71 7.54
N SER A 218 12.33 -21.54 7.23
CA SER A 218 13.00 -20.48 6.47
C SER A 218 12.83 -19.12 7.13
N GLN A 219 13.77 -18.22 6.85
CA GLN A 219 13.69 -16.83 7.30
C GLN A 219 12.98 -16.00 6.24
N PHE A 220 11.88 -15.36 6.62
CA PHE A 220 11.16 -14.33 5.86
C PHE A 220 11.38 -12.97 6.52
N ASP A 221 11.38 -11.91 5.71
CA ASP A 221 11.46 -10.52 6.17
C ASP A 221 10.04 -9.92 6.31
N GLU A 222 9.14 -10.26 5.38
CA GLU A 222 7.75 -9.80 5.35
C GLU A 222 6.82 -10.98 5.02
N ILE A 223 5.63 -11.03 5.65
CA ILE A 223 4.63 -12.08 5.48
C ILE A 223 3.27 -11.41 5.21
N TYR A 224 2.75 -11.65 4.02
CA TYR A 224 1.53 -11.05 3.50
C TYR A 224 0.34 -12.00 3.67
N VAL A 225 -0.15 -12.14 4.90
CA VAL A 225 -1.20 -13.11 5.21
C VAL A 225 -2.51 -12.76 4.48
N GLN A 226 -3.02 -13.69 3.70
CA GLN A 226 -4.25 -13.54 2.94
C GLN A 226 -5.47 -13.77 3.84
N PHE A 227 -5.94 -12.72 4.52
CA PHE A 227 -7.15 -12.76 5.36
C PHE A 227 -8.46 -12.60 4.55
N TYR A 228 -8.57 -13.32 3.44
CA TYR A 228 -9.75 -13.37 2.58
C TYR A 228 -9.91 -14.79 2.01
N ASN A 229 -11.05 -15.09 1.39
CA ASN A 229 -11.39 -16.39 0.75
C ASN A 229 -11.33 -17.64 1.65
N ASN A 230 -11.14 -17.49 2.95
CA ASN A 230 -10.93 -18.59 3.89
C ASN A 230 -12.11 -18.79 4.88
N ASN A 231 -13.27 -18.20 4.59
CA ASN A 231 -14.48 -18.34 5.43
C ASN A 231 -14.98 -19.78 5.57
N ASN A 232 -14.78 -20.60 4.53
CA ASN A 232 -15.27 -21.99 4.46
C ASN A 232 -14.13 -23.02 4.53
N TYR A 233 -12.95 -22.60 5.00
CA TYR A 233 -11.80 -23.50 5.17
C TYR A 233 -11.98 -24.40 6.40
N THR A 234 -11.22 -25.50 6.50
CA THR A 234 -11.29 -26.43 7.65
C THR A 234 -11.03 -25.73 8.98
N VAL A 235 -10.08 -24.79 8.98
CA VAL A 235 -9.87 -23.82 10.05
C VAL A 235 -10.22 -22.45 9.46
N PRO A 236 -11.46 -21.96 9.63
CA PRO A 236 -11.91 -20.76 8.96
C PRO A 236 -11.23 -19.53 9.56
N CYS A 237 -10.88 -18.59 8.71
CA CYS A 237 -10.35 -17.28 9.10
C CYS A 237 -10.59 -16.28 7.97
N ALA A 238 -10.79 -15.03 8.32
CA ALA A 238 -10.87 -13.91 7.38
C ALA A 238 -10.83 -12.60 8.16
N LEU A 239 -10.77 -11.49 7.43
CA LEU A 239 -11.16 -10.20 7.98
C LEU A 239 -12.66 -10.20 8.31
N PRO A 240 -13.08 -9.49 9.39
CA PRO A 240 -14.46 -9.52 9.89
C PRO A 240 -15.39 -8.61 9.06
N ILE A 241 -15.35 -8.76 7.73
CA ILE A 241 -15.94 -7.81 6.77
C ILE A 241 -16.96 -8.50 5.88
N ASN A 242 -16.89 -9.83 5.70
CA ASN A 242 -17.82 -10.61 4.88
C ASN A 242 -17.90 -12.07 5.36
N GLY A 243 -18.37 -12.29 6.60
CA GLY A 243 -18.55 -13.61 7.18
C GLY A 243 -18.30 -13.66 8.70
N ASN A 244 -18.64 -14.80 9.31
CA ASN A 244 -18.42 -15.08 10.74
C ASN A 244 -17.05 -15.72 11.03
N ALA A 245 -16.12 -15.75 10.06
CA ALA A 245 -14.82 -16.36 10.28
C ALA A 245 -13.95 -15.50 11.21
N PRO A 246 -13.23 -16.12 12.17
CA PRO A 246 -12.41 -15.38 13.12
C PRO A 246 -11.21 -14.74 12.45
N PHE A 247 -10.96 -13.49 12.79
CA PHE A 247 -9.70 -12.83 12.44
C PHE A 247 -8.59 -13.30 13.38
N ASN A 248 -7.54 -13.95 12.85
CA ASN A 248 -6.56 -14.70 13.64
C ASN A 248 -5.14 -14.13 13.60
N TYR A 249 -4.97 -12.80 13.48
CA TYR A 249 -3.66 -12.14 13.47
C TYR A 249 -2.76 -12.51 14.66
N ASN A 250 -3.33 -12.56 15.88
CA ASN A 250 -2.57 -12.94 17.07
C ASN A 250 -2.08 -14.40 17.04
N ASN A 251 -2.78 -15.28 16.31
CA ASN A 251 -2.28 -16.64 16.10
C ASN A 251 -1.10 -16.65 15.13
N TRP A 252 -1.10 -15.77 14.12
CA TRP A 252 0.02 -15.58 13.20
C TRP A 252 1.26 -15.03 13.89
N THR A 253 1.14 -14.01 14.75
CA THR A 253 2.29 -13.48 15.51
C THR A 253 2.89 -14.56 16.43
N ALA A 254 2.04 -15.33 17.11
CA ALA A 254 2.47 -16.44 17.95
C ALA A 254 3.14 -17.57 17.14
N PHE A 255 2.60 -17.90 15.97
CA PHE A 255 3.18 -18.90 15.07
C PHE A 255 4.61 -18.51 14.66
N ILE A 256 4.80 -17.30 14.12
CA ILE A 256 6.12 -16.89 13.62
C ILE A 256 7.16 -16.69 14.71
N SER A 257 6.75 -16.35 15.94
CA SER A 257 7.68 -16.08 17.05
C SER A 257 8.62 -17.25 17.39
N ASN A 258 8.24 -18.48 17.01
CA ASN A 258 9.01 -19.71 17.24
C ASN A 258 9.74 -20.22 15.98
N THR A 259 9.80 -19.41 14.93
CA THR A 259 10.41 -19.77 13.64
C THR A 259 11.66 -18.90 13.37
N PRO A 260 12.45 -19.20 12.33
CA PRO A 260 13.49 -18.27 11.86
C PRO A 260 12.93 -16.88 11.46
N SER A 261 11.62 -16.80 11.18
CA SER A 261 10.89 -15.58 10.82
C SER A 261 10.33 -14.80 12.02
N LYS A 262 10.83 -15.02 13.24
CA LYS A 262 10.37 -14.31 14.47
C LYS A 262 10.41 -12.79 14.43
N ASN A 263 11.21 -12.21 13.53
CA ASN A 263 11.35 -10.77 13.32
C ASN A 263 10.60 -10.28 12.06
N ALA A 264 9.94 -11.18 11.33
CA ALA A 264 9.23 -10.84 10.11
C ALA A 264 8.07 -9.90 10.42
N LYS A 265 7.76 -9.03 9.46
CA LYS A 265 6.63 -8.12 9.52
C LYS A 265 5.40 -8.77 8.89
N ILE A 266 4.27 -8.75 9.58
CA ILE A 266 2.99 -9.31 9.13
C ILE A 266 2.13 -8.19 8.54
N PHE A 267 1.64 -8.40 7.34
CA PHE A 267 0.77 -7.48 6.62
C PHE A 267 -0.66 -8.02 6.56
N ILE A 268 -1.61 -7.10 6.47
CA ILE A 268 -3.05 -7.40 6.52
C ILE A 268 -3.75 -6.84 5.29
N GLY A 269 -4.79 -7.51 4.78
CA GLY A 269 -5.52 -7.14 3.58
C GLY A 269 -6.23 -5.77 3.56
N LEU A 270 -6.51 -5.13 4.70
CA LEU A 270 -7.37 -3.93 4.77
C LEU A 270 -6.99 -2.93 5.88
N ALA A 271 -7.26 -1.65 5.59
CA ALA A 271 -6.93 -0.51 6.44
C ALA A 271 -7.76 -0.39 7.74
N SER A 272 -8.94 -1.03 7.80
CA SER A 272 -9.92 -0.88 8.88
C SER A 272 -9.44 -1.40 10.25
N ILE A 273 -8.37 -2.20 10.29
CA ILE A 273 -7.81 -2.75 11.53
C ILE A 273 -6.41 -2.23 11.86
N ILE A 274 -5.89 -1.26 11.10
CA ILE A 274 -4.57 -0.66 11.37
C ILE A 274 -4.52 -0.09 12.79
N ASN A 275 -5.56 0.62 13.24
CA ASN A 275 -5.52 1.25 14.57
C ASN A 275 -5.42 0.26 15.72
N GLU A 276 -5.89 -0.98 15.52
CA GLU A 276 -5.83 -2.03 16.53
C GLU A 276 -4.41 -2.64 16.62
N TYR A 277 -3.71 -2.75 15.49
CA TYR A 277 -2.42 -3.46 15.41
C TYR A 277 -1.21 -2.57 15.10
N LYS A 278 -1.37 -1.27 14.83
CA LYS A 278 -0.26 -0.37 14.46
C LYS A 278 0.84 -0.25 15.52
N SER A 279 0.51 -0.54 16.78
CA SER A 279 1.47 -0.58 17.89
C SER A 279 2.11 -1.94 18.10
N ASP A 280 1.64 -2.99 17.43
CA ASP A 280 2.20 -4.33 17.49
C ASP A 280 3.55 -4.37 16.76
N ALA A 281 4.56 -4.98 17.39
CA ALA A 281 5.92 -4.98 16.85
C ALA A 281 6.07 -5.84 15.59
N HIS A 282 5.15 -6.77 15.33
CA HIS A 282 5.11 -7.56 14.11
C HIS A 282 4.31 -6.87 13.01
N PHE A 283 3.54 -5.82 13.28
CA PHE A 283 2.75 -5.16 12.24
C PHE A 283 3.63 -4.50 11.18
N GLY A 284 3.43 -4.92 9.92
CA GLY A 284 4.16 -4.48 8.73
C GLY A 284 3.42 -3.49 7.86
N GLY A 285 2.09 -3.58 7.83
CA GLY A 285 1.23 -2.70 7.05
C GLY A 285 0.13 -3.43 6.29
N ILE A 286 -0.23 -2.92 5.12
CA ILE A 286 -1.32 -3.45 4.30
C ILE A 286 -0.74 -4.16 3.07
N MET A 287 -1.31 -5.31 2.71
CA MET A 287 -1.12 -5.93 1.40
C MET A 287 -2.45 -5.93 0.63
N MET A 288 -2.41 -5.62 -0.67
CA MET A 288 -3.58 -5.62 -1.54
C MET A 288 -3.42 -6.60 -2.70
N TRP A 289 -4.35 -7.54 -2.78
CA TRP A 289 -4.61 -8.35 -3.97
C TRP A 289 -5.87 -7.81 -4.68
N SER A 290 -5.75 -7.13 -5.83
CA SER A 290 -4.54 -6.70 -6.54
C SER A 290 -4.52 -5.18 -6.78
N ALA A 291 -3.51 -4.69 -7.50
CA ALA A 291 -3.30 -3.29 -7.81
C ALA A 291 -4.51 -2.63 -8.53
N GLY A 292 -5.40 -3.39 -9.15
CA GLY A 292 -6.63 -2.87 -9.76
C GLY A 292 -7.56 -2.20 -8.74
N PHE A 293 -7.53 -2.63 -7.48
CA PHE A 293 -8.23 -1.94 -6.38
C PHE A 293 -7.59 -0.58 -6.03
N SER A 294 -6.35 -0.32 -6.45
CA SER A 294 -5.72 1.00 -6.39
C SER A 294 -5.98 1.87 -7.63
N ASP A 295 -6.40 1.30 -8.77
CA ASP A 295 -6.74 2.06 -9.99
C ASP A 295 -8.14 2.66 -9.96
N SER A 296 -9.10 1.96 -9.37
CA SER A 296 -10.42 2.52 -9.05
C SER A 296 -10.33 3.68 -8.03
N ASN A 297 -9.13 3.88 -7.46
CA ASN A 297 -8.73 4.97 -6.58
C ASN A 297 -8.12 6.19 -7.31
N VAL A 298 -8.19 6.28 -8.64
CA VAL A 298 -7.75 7.50 -9.36
C VAL A 298 -8.79 8.61 -9.20
N THR A 299 -8.45 9.66 -8.46
CA THR A 299 -9.13 10.96 -8.47
C THR A 299 -9.02 11.60 -9.87
N ARG A 300 -9.87 11.19 -10.81
CA ARG A 300 -10.14 12.01 -11.99
C ARG A 300 -11.03 13.17 -11.55
N LEU A 301 -10.39 14.26 -11.15
CA LEU A 301 -11.03 15.59 -11.14
C LEU A 301 -11.37 15.98 -12.59
N LYS A 302 -12.45 15.43 -13.13
CA LYS A 302 -13.22 16.15 -14.13
C LYS A 302 -14.17 17.06 -13.36
N LEU A 303 -13.80 18.34 -13.35
CA LEU A 303 -14.65 19.42 -12.88
C LEU A 303 -15.83 19.55 -13.88
N ASP A 304 -16.82 18.67 -13.80
CA ASP A 304 -18.12 18.94 -14.42
C ASP A 304 -18.92 19.79 -13.43
N ALA A 305 -18.86 21.09 -13.66
CA ALA A 305 -19.57 22.11 -12.91
C ALA A 305 -21.09 22.01 -13.15
N ARG A 306 -21.78 21.05 -12.51
CA ARG A 306 -23.23 21.09 -12.23
C ARG A 306 -23.57 20.21 -11.03
N ILE A 307 -23.33 20.69 -9.80
CA ILE A 307 -24.01 20.15 -8.62
C ILE A 307 -24.62 21.33 -7.87
N ASN A 308 -25.94 21.29 -7.72
CA ASN A 308 -26.72 22.31 -7.01
C ASN A 308 -26.29 22.38 -5.55
N THR A 309 -26.00 23.59 -5.13
CA THR A 309 -25.57 24.02 -3.81
C THR A 309 -26.70 23.85 -2.80
N ALA A 310 -26.49 23.02 -1.79
CA ALA A 310 -27.11 23.16 -0.48
C ALA A 310 -25.99 23.03 0.59
N HIS A 311 -25.17 24.07 0.68
CA HIS A 311 -24.22 24.21 1.78
C HIS A 311 -24.99 24.67 3.02
N GLN A 312 -25.37 23.75 3.89
CA GLN A 312 -25.63 24.08 5.29
C GLN A 312 -24.29 24.12 6.01
N PHE A 313 -23.73 25.32 6.15
CA PHE A 313 -22.65 25.59 7.09
C PHE A 313 -23.24 25.55 8.50
N TYR A 314 -23.09 24.41 9.19
CA TYR A 314 -23.18 24.40 10.65
C TYR A 314 -21.86 24.95 11.19
N SER A 315 -21.91 26.11 11.83
CA SER A 315 -20.82 26.59 12.67
C SER A 315 -20.66 25.63 13.84
N MET A 316 -19.57 24.87 13.91
CA MET A 316 -19.26 24.06 15.08
C MET A 316 -18.02 24.59 15.78
N SER A 317 -18.23 25.19 16.96
CA SER A 317 -17.18 25.50 17.93
C SER A 317 -16.77 24.24 18.74
N ARG A 318 -16.57 23.11 18.07
CA ARG A 318 -16.14 21.86 18.72
C ARG A 318 -14.70 21.59 18.32
N SER A 319 -13.77 21.68 19.27
CA SER A 319 -12.36 21.35 19.06
C SER A 319 -12.10 19.91 19.49
N HIS A 320 -11.56 19.07 18.60
CA HIS A 320 -11.15 17.70 18.92
C HIS A 320 -9.61 17.57 18.92
N PRO A 321 -8.97 16.83 19.84
CA PRO A 321 -7.50 16.80 19.98
C PRO A 321 -6.75 16.21 18.78
N LEU A 322 -7.44 15.43 17.95
CA LEU A 322 -6.90 14.90 16.69
C LEU A 322 -7.20 15.80 15.47
N GLU A 323 -7.95 16.87 15.65
CA GLU A 323 -8.30 17.77 14.55
C GLU A 323 -7.07 18.55 14.10
N PHE A 324 -6.79 18.52 12.80
CA PHE A 324 -5.79 19.37 12.19
C PHE A 324 -6.38 20.76 11.96
N HIS A 325 -5.68 21.79 12.39
CA HIS A 325 -6.01 23.16 11.99
C HIS A 325 -5.44 23.41 10.59
N ALA A 326 -6.29 23.32 9.57
CA ALA A 326 -5.95 23.78 8.23
C ALA A 326 -5.89 25.33 8.25
N PRO A 327 -4.81 25.96 7.75
CA PRO A 327 -4.80 27.41 7.56
C PRO A 327 -5.91 27.80 6.58
N GLY A 328 -6.55 28.97 6.78
CA GLY A 328 -7.54 29.50 5.85
C GLY A 328 -6.97 29.66 4.43
N TRP A 329 -7.81 29.81 3.41
CA TRP A 329 -7.33 29.98 2.02
C TRP A 329 -7.82 31.31 1.43
N HIS A 330 -6.87 32.12 0.95
CA HIS A 330 -7.20 33.38 0.27
C HIS A 330 -7.46 33.08 -1.21
N ASP A 331 -8.71 33.27 -1.66
CA ASP A 331 -9.14 32.82 -2.98
C ASP A 331 -8.47 33.63 -4.12
N GLU A 332 -8.50 34.96 -4.03
CA GLU A 332 -7.87 35.84 -5.04
C GLU A 332 -6.34 35.65 -5.11
N GLY A 333 -5.66 35.65 -3.96
CA GLY A 333 -4.22 35.45 -3.86
C GLY A 333 -3.74 34.01 -4.11
N ARG A 334 -4.65 33.03 -4.13
CA ARG A 334 -4.38 31.59 -4.27
C ARG A 334 -3.26 31.11 -3.35
N THR A 335 -3.36 31.44 -2.07
CA THR A 335 -2.34 31.14 -1.06
C THR A 335 -2.97 30.83 0.30
N PRO A 336 -2.29 30.05 1.16
CA PRO A 336 -2.71 29.88 2.55
C PRO A 336 -2.70 31.21 3.32
N VAL A 337 -3.64 31.32 4.25
CA VAL A 337 -3.74 32.35 5.28
C VAL A 337 -3.23 31.74 6.58
N VAL A 338 -2.09 32.23 7.05
CA VAL A 338 -1.47 31.80 8.31
C VAL A 338 -1.46 33.01 9.24
N ASP A 339 -2.04 32.87 10.44
CA ASP A 339 -2.17 33.95 11.42
C ASP A 339 -2.80 35.24 10.85
N GLY A 340 -3.85 35.08 10.04
CA GLY A 340 -4.56 36.20 9.41
C GLY A 340 -3.76 36.92 8.30
N LYS A 341 -2.70 36.29 7.77
CA LYS A 341 -1.85 36.87 6.71
C LYS A 341 -1.65 35.91 5.55
N TYR A 342 -1.50 36.46 4.34
CA TYR A 342 -1.27 35.70 3.12
C TYR A 342 -0.16 36.32 2.28
N TYR A 343 0.47 35.50 1.43
CA TYR A 343 1.48 35.95 0.48
C TYR A 343 0.84 36.31 -0.87
N ASP A 344 0.79 37.59 -1.20
CA ASP A 344 0.29 38.05 -2.50
C ASP A 344 1.33 37.77 -3.59
N ARG A 345 1.06 36.76 -4.42
CA ARG A 345 1.97 36.34 -5.50
C ARG A 345 2.11 37.37 -6.61
N ALA A 346 1.15 38.28 -6.78
CA ALA A 346 1.20 39.30 -7.81
C ALA A 346 2.18 40.43 -7.44
N THR A 347 2.26 40.75 -6.15
CA THR A 347 3.09 41.85 -5.64
C THR A 347 4.35 41.38 -4.92
N GLY A 348 4.38 40.12 -4.47
CA GLY A 348 5.46 39.52 -3.68
C GLY A 348 5.44 39.91 -2.21
N GLU A 349 4.39 40.57 -1.73
CA GLU A 349 4.26 41.09 -0.36
C GLU A 349 3.39 40.19 0.54
N VAL A 350 3.65 40.22 1.85
CA VAL A 350 2.76 39.60 2.84
C VAL A 350 1.68 40.60 3.24
N ARG A 351 0.41 40.22 3.08
CA ARG A 351 -0.76 41.07 3.34
C ARG A 351 -1.65 40.48 4.42
N LEU A 352 -2.44 41.32 5.09
CA LEU A 352 -3.47 40.88 6.03
C LEU A 352 -4.68 40.36 5.25
N ALA A 353 -5.20 39.20 5.62
CA ALA A 353 -6.47 38.70 5.15
C ALA A 353 -7.58 39.33 6.01
N ALA A 354 -8.43 40.16 5.42
CA ALA A 354 -9.58 40.71 6.15
C ALA A 354 -10.62 39.62 6.43
N ASP A 355 -11.41 39.82 7.49
CA ASP A 355 -12.54 38.93 7.82
C ASP A 355 -13.51 38.86 6.64
N GLY A 356 -13.69 37.66 6.09
CA GLY A 356 -14.56 37.41 4.92
C GLY A 356 -13.86 37.43 3.54
N ASP A 357 -12.60 37.87 3.45
CA ASP A 357 -11.80 37.84 2.20
C ASP A 357 -11.09 36.50 1.96
N HIS A 358 -11.29 35.55 2.88
CA HIS A 358 -10.74 34.21 2.80
C HIS A 358 -11.85 33.19 3.10
N GLN A 359 -11.85 32.09 2.35
CA GLN A 359 -12.69 30.96 2.71
C GLN A 359 -11.91 30.09 3.69
N GLU A 360 -12.57 29.68 4.78
CA GLU A 360 -12.09 28.57 5.60
C GLU A 360 -12.26 27.29 4.78
N TYR A 361 -11.31 27.08 3.87
CA TYR A 361 -11.21 25.87 3.09
C TYR A 361 -10.46 24.84 3.95
N LEU A 362 -11.11 23.74 4.29
CA LEU A 362 -10.46 22.54 4.80
C LEU A 362 -9.75 21.83 3.63
N GLY A 363 -8.85 22.53 2.95
CA GLY A 363 -7.93 21.93 2.00
C GLY A 363 -6.95 20.98 2.71
N PRO A 364 -6.08 20.28 1.98
CA PRO A 364 -5.09 19.39 2.58
C PRO A 364 -4.35 20.09 3.74
N PRO A 365 -4.27 19.46 4.94
CA PRO A 365 -4.57 18.05 5.21
C PRO A 365 -6.03 17.83 5.69
N ALA A 366 -6.93 17.51 4.76
CA ALA A 366 -8.28 17.02 5.06
C ALA A 366 -8.57 15.76 4.25
N VAL A 367 -9.38 14.88 4.83
CA VAL A 367 -9.78 13.60 4.25
C VAL A 367 -11.18 13.72 3.68
N ASP A 368 -11.34 13.41 2.41
CA ASP A 368 -12.60 13.42 1.67
C ASP A 368 -13.38 12.11 1.89
N ILE A 369 -14.46 12.17 2.66
CA ILE A 369 -15.34 11.05 2.98
C ILE A 369 -16.47 11.03 1.96
N ILE A 370 -16.69 9.88 1.31
CA ILE A 370 -17.78 9.65 0.36
C ILE A 370 -18.52 8.38 0.79
N VAL A 371 -19.81 8.51 1.13
CA VAL A 371 -20.69 7.37 1.42
C VAL A 371 -21.70 7.25 0.29
N ARG A 372 -21.88 6.04 -0.25
CA ARG A 372 -22.93 5.72 -1.23
C ARG A 372 -23.63 4.43 -0.85
N SER A 373 -24.81 4.19 -1.40
CA SER A 373 -25.49 2.91 -1.30
C SER A 373 -25.66 2.27 -2.67
N GLN A 374 -25.61 0.94 -2.72
CA GLN A 374 -25.98 0.12 -3.88
C GLN A 374 -27.34 -0.58 -3.69
N HIS A 375 -27.96 -0.48 -2.51
CA HIS A 375 -29.28 -1.05 -2.28
C HIS A 375 -30.34 -0.31 -3.12
N ILE A 376 -31.31 -1.03 -3.68
CA ILE A 376 -32.27 -0.49 -4.66
C ILE A 376 -33.02 0.76 -4.17
N ASP A 377 -33.34 0.80 -2.87
CA ASP A 377 -34.08 1.91 -2.24
C ASP A 377 -33.22 3.16 -1.96
N THR A 378 -31.88 3.01 -1.95
CA THR A 378 -30.92 4.09 -1.64
C THR A 378 -29.82 4.24 -2.68
N VAL A 379 -29.95 3.61 -3.85
CA VAL A 379 -28.93 3.64 -4.92
C VAL A 379 -28.62 5.06 -5.44
N GLN A 380 -29.56 5.99 -5.25
CA GLN A 380 -29.41 7.40 -5.59
C GLN A 380 -28.78 8.24 -4.46
N CYS A 381 -28.68 7.69 -3.26
CA CYS A 381 -28.14 8.38 -2.10
C CYS A 381 -26.60 8.45 -2.18
N ALA A 382 -26.09 9.65 -1.98
CA ALA A 382 -24.67 9.92 -1.86
C ALA A 382 -24.44 11.03 -0.83
N TYR A 383 -23.51 10.81 0.07
CA TYR A 383 -23.06 11.81 1.04
C TYR A 383 -21.56 12.06 0.83
N ARG A 384 -21.14 13.31 0.93
CA ARG A 384 -19.74 13.69 0.81
C ARG A 384 -19.38 14.77 1.82
N ALA A 385 -18.22 14.63 2.47
CA ALA A 385 -17.73 15.60 3.42
C ALA A 385 -16.20 15.59 3.50
N ALA A 386 -15.57 16.75 3.68
CA ALA A 386 -14.14 16.86 3.95
C ALA A 386 -13.90 17.08 5.44
N ARG A 387 -12.96 16.34 6.04
CA ARG A 387 -12.73 16.34 7.48
C ARG A 387 -11.24 16.45 7.80
N ALA A 388 -10.88 17.46 8.58
CA ALA A 388 -9.50 17.74 8.96
C ALA A 388 -9.06 16.87 10.15
N PHE A 389 -9.05 15.57 9.93
CA PHE A 389 -8.57 14.57 10.90
C PHE A 389 -7.61 13.60 10.22
N PRO A 390 -6.76 12.90 10.99
CA PRO A 390 -6.04 11.74 10.48
C PRO A 390 -7.03 10.78 9.83
N MET A 391 -6.69 10.28 8.63
CA MET A 391 -7.50 9.30 7.92
C MET A 391 -7.83 8.12 8.82
N GLU A 392 -6.86 7.67 9.61
CA GLU A 392 -7.00 6.55 10.51
C GLU A 392 -8.06 6.82 11.58
N ALA A 393 -8.17 8.05 12.10
CA ALA A 393 -9.14 8.40 13.12
C ALA A 393 -10.57 8.38 12.54
N LEU A 394 -10.76 8.99 11.37
CA LEU A 394 -12.03 8.99 10.66
C LEU A 394 -12.47 7.58 10.27
N LEU A 395 -11.56 6.80 9.67
CA LEU A 395 -11.85 5.43 9.27
C LEU A 395 -12.22 4.56 10.49
N SER A 396 -11.51 4.73 11.62
CA SER A 396 -11.84 4.02 12.87
C SER A 396 -13.26 4.29 13.32
N HIS A 397 -13.66 5.57 13.35
CA HIS A 397 -14.98 5.98 13.78
C HIS A 397 -16.06 5.47 12.82
N ILE A 398 -15.85 5.61 11.51
CA ILE A 398 -16.74 5.08 10.47
C ILE A 398 -16.95 3.57 10.66
N MET A 399 -15.88 2.80 10.86
CA MET A 399 -15.98 1.35 11.04
C MET A 399 -16.64 0.96 12.37
N LYS A 400 -16.52 1.79 13.41
CA LYS A 400 -17.30 1.64 14.65
C LYS A 400 -18.79 1.82 14.38
N VAL A 401 -19.20 2.86 13.64
CA VAL A 401 -20.60 3.05 13.23
C VAL A 401 -21.11 1.84 12.44
N VAL A 402 -20.33 1.33 11.47
CA VAL A 402 -20.67 0.10 10.73
C VAL A 402 -20.93 -1.08 11.67
N LYS A 403 -20.03 -1.31 12.63
CA LYS A 403 -20.12 -2.42 13.59
C LYS A 403 -21.33 -2.28 14.52
N GLU A 404 -21.51 -1.10 15.13
CA GLU A 404 -22.58 -0.84 16.09
C GLU A 404 -23.97 -0.91 15.44
N ARG A 405 -24.08 -0.40 14.21
CA ARG A 405 -25.30 -0.42 13.40
C ARG A 405 -25.49 -1.72 12.60
N ARG A 406 -24.51 -2.64 12.64
CA ARG A 406 -24.52 -3.92 11.92
C ARG A 406 -24.76 -3.76 10.41
N LEU A 407 -24.13 -2.76 9.82
CA LEU A 407 -24.32 -2.44 8.40
C LEU A 407 -23.58 -3.43 7.51
N GLU A 408 -24.21 -3.77 6.39
CA GLU A 408 -23.58 -4.52 5.31
C GLU A 408 -22.89 -3.57 4.35
N LEU A 409 -21.64 -3.87 4.05
CA LEU A 409 -20.78 -3.10 3.17
C LEU A 409 -20.54 -3.90 1.89
N ASP A 410 -20.66 -3.23 0.75
CA ASP A 410 -20.11 -3.73 -0.50
C ASP A 410 -18.60 -3.53 -0.52
N SER A 411 -18.16 -2.30 -0.22
CA SER A 411 -16.74 -1.95 -0.26
C SER A 411 -16.41 -0.75 0.62
N VAL A 412 -15.18 -0.74 1.16
CA VAL A 412 -14.59 0.42 1.84
C VAL A 412 -13.17 0.60 1.31
N MET A 413 -12.86 1.82 0.87
CA MET A 413 -11.55 2.22 0.37
C MET A 413 -11.07 3.40 1.19
N ALA A 414 -9.84 3.37 1.68
CA ALA A 414 -9.25 4.47 2.41
C ALA A 414 -7.85 4.77 1.87
N THR A 415 -7.58 6.04 1.63
CA THR A 415 -6.31 6.61 1.18
C THR A 415 -5.98 7.77 2.10
N THR A 416 -4.73 8.26 2.08
CA THR A 416 -4.28 9.38 2.91
C THR A 416 -5.21 10.59 2.89
N PHE A 417 -5.95 10.82 1.81
CA PHE A 417 -6.82 11.99 1.62
C PHE A 417 -8.27 11.65 1.30
N SER A 418 -8.68 10.38 1.32
CA SER A 418 -10.07 10.02 1.02
C SER A 418 -10.49 8.70 1.63
N ILE A 419 -11.74 8.65 2.10
CA ILE A 419 -12.44 7.43 2.52
C ILE A 419 -13.70 7.29 1.67
N ARG A 420 -13.86 6.17 0.97
CA ARG A 420 -15.06 5.83 0.21
C ARG A 420 -15.72 4.60 0.82
N ILE A 421 -17.00 4.71 1.14
CA ILE A 421 -17.82 3.63 1.68
C ILE A 421 -18.97 3.39 0.72
N ILE A 422 -19.19 2.13 0.37
CA ILE A 422 -20.33 1.67 -0.38
C ILE A 422 -21.13 0.71 0.51
N LEU A 423 -22.32 1.15 0.92
CA LEU A 423 -23.28 0.36 1.67
C LEU A 423 -24.06 -0.54 0.72
N CYS A 424 -24.28 -1.80 1.09
CA CYS A 424 -25.26 -2.67 0.44
C CYS A 424 -26.43 -3.04 1.37
N HIS A 425 -26.40 -2.56 2.62
CA HIS A 425 -27.46 -2.73 3.60
C HIS A 425 -28.79 -2.11 3.15
N VAL A 426 -29.90 -2.77 3.50
CA VAL A 426 -31.25 -2.26 3.29
C VAL A 426 -31.47 -1.05 4.21
N LEU A 427 -31.59 0.14 3.62
CA LEU A 427 -31.80 1.40 4.34
C LEU A 427 -32.87 2.22 3.62
N THR A 428 -33.63 2.99 4.39
CA THR A 428 -34.39 4.14 3.88
C THR A 428 -33.45 5.32 3.62
N PRO A 429 -33.84 6.32 2.79
CA PRO A 429 -33.04 7.52 2.57
C PRO A 429 -32.72 8.31 3.85
N ASP A 430 -33.65 8.33 4.81
CA ASP A 430 -33.45 9.02 6.09
C ASP A 430 -32.42 8.30 6.95
N GLU A 431 -32.51 6.96 7.05
CA GLU A 431 -31.50 6.15 7.76
C GLU A 431 -30.13 6.25 7.10
N PHE A 432 -30.06 6.27 5.76
CA PHE A 432 -28.81 6.50 5.04
C PHE A 432 -28.19 7.85 5.42
N ASN A 433 -28.99 8.92 5.45
CA ASN A 433 -28.51 10.25 5.78
C ASN A 433 -28.04 10.33 7.23
N GLU A 434 -28.79 9.76 8.18
CA GLU A 434 -28.39 9.68 9.59
C GLU A 434 -27.05 8.96 9.75
N ILE A 435 -26.92 7.77 9.14
CA ILE A 435 -25.70 6.96 9.19
C ILE A 435 -24.52 7.70 8.55
N ALA A 436 -24.71 8.30 7.37
CA ALA A 436 -23.64 8.99 6.68
C ALA A 436 -23.18 10.26 7.43
N LEU A 437 -24.12 10.95 8.08
CA LEU A 437 -23.81 12.06 8.97
C LEU A 437 -23.02 11.61 10.20
N ASP A 438 -23.43 10.52 10.84
CA ASP A 438 -22.73 9.93 11.98
C ASP A 438 -21.30 9.52 11.58
N MET A 439 -21.15 8.75 10.50
CA MET A 439 -19.86 8.37 9.91
C MET A 439 -18.92 9.56 9.68
N ALA A 440 -19.43 10.69 9.21
CA ALA A 440 -18.59 11.85 8.90
C ALA A 440 -18.39 12.83 10.06
N ASN A 441 -19.23 12.82 11.10
CA ASN A 441 -19.26 13.86 12.13
C ASN A 441 -19.20 13.34 13.57
N GLY A 442 -19.55 12.09 13.82
CA GLY A 442 -19.65 11.55 15.18
C GLY A 442 -18.31 11.53 15.93
N LEU A 443 -17.17 11.63 15.21
CA LEU A 443 -15.84 11.70 15.83
C LEU A 443 -15.68 12.91 16.76
N TRP A 444 -16.30 14.06 16.47
CA TRP A 444 -16.27 15.23 17.37
C TRP A 444 -17.03 15.00 18.68
N ASP A 445 -17.92 14.00 18.72
CA ASP A 445 -18.80 13.73 19.87
C ASP A 445 -18.21 12.68 20.82
N GLU A 446 -17.15 11.97 20.42
CA GLU A 446 -16.52 10.93 21.24
C GLU A 446 -15.75 11.49 22.46
N THR A 447 -15.31 12.76 22.42
CA THR A 447 -14.55 13.40 23.50
C THR A 447 -15.36 13.73 24.75
N ASP A 448 -16.69 13.81 24.67
CA ASP A 448 -17.52 14.13 25.84
C ASP A 448 -17.68 12.94 26.81
N SER A 449 -17.25 11.74 26.39
CA SER A 449 -17.37 10.51 27.17
C SER A 449 -16.21 10.25 28.14
N HIS A 450 -15.03 10.85 27.92
CA HIS A 450 -13.82 10.57 28.70
C HIS A 450 -13.58 11.56 29.86
N THR A 451 -14.49 12.53 30.06
CA THR A 451 -14.49 13.43 31.23
C THR A 451 -15.55 13.07 32.28
N ARG A 452 -16.29 11.96 32.10
CA ARG A 452 -17.23 11.43 33.11
C ARG A 452 -17.10 9.91 33.19
N GLY A 453 -16.08 9.43 33.89
CA GLY A 453 -15.88 8.02 34.21
C GLY A 453 -14.81 7.85 35.25
#